data_AF-A0A2R6LEN4-F1
#
_entry.id   AF-A0A2R6LEN4-F1
#
_cell.length_a   1.000
_cell.length_b   1.000
_cell.length_c   1.000
_cell.angle_alpha   90.00
_cell.angle_beta   90.00
_cell.angle_gamma   90.00
#
_symmetry.space_group_name_H-M   'P 1'
#
loop_
_entity.id
_entity.type
_entity.pdbx_description
1 polymer ?
#
loop_
_entity_poly.entity_id
_entity_poly.type
_entity_poly.pdbx_seq_one_letter_code
_entity_poly.pdbx_strand_id
1 'polypeptide(L)' 'MSGGYSDENKFREVPLVTEKSRDYLNPRQEVDYREFRRSLAEYLYTEGKDPDKIEGYSDIVVKTTMSRSDIFFRYV' A
#
# COMPACT_ATOMS: atom_id res chain seq x y z
N MET A 1 -14.95 -8.22 -11.80
CA MET A 1 -15.14 -6.88 -12.38
C MET A 1 -14.16 -5.96 -11.67
N SER A 2 -13.16 -5.46 -12.40
CA SER A 2 -12.14 -4.56 -11.87
C SER A 2 -12.75 -3.17 -11.71
N GLY A 3 -13.34 -2.88 -10.54
CA GLY A 3 -13.54 -1.49 -10.12
C GLY A 3 -12.15 -0.87 -10.01
N GLY A 4 -11.79 -0.01 -10.96
CA GLY A 4 -10.51 0.69 -10.92
C GLY A 4 -10.47 1.58 -9.69
N TYR A 5 -9.41 1.51 -8.90
CA TYR A 5 -9.15 2.51 -7.87
C TYR A 5 -8.85 3.85 -8.54
N SER A 6 -9.26 4.96 -7.92
CA SER A 6 -8.87 6.30 -8.35
C SER A 6 -7.34 6.45 -8.31
N ASP A 7 -6.77 7.31 -9.16
CA ASP A 7 -5.31 7.53 -9.23
C ASP A 7 -4.73 7.98 -7.88
N GLU A 8 -5.52 8.66 -7.06
CA GLU A 8 -5.15 9.03 -5.68
C GLU A 8 -4.97 7.82 -4.75
N ASN A 9 -5.69 6.72 -4.99
CA ASN A 9 -5.70 5.50 -4.17
C ASN A 9 -4.83 4.39 -4.78
N LYS A 10 -3.91 4.76 -5.65
CA LYS A 10 -2.99 3.85 -6.32
C LYS A 10 -1.58 4.46 -6.26
N PHE A 11 -0.58 3.62 -6.00
CA PHE A 11 0.82 3.96 -6.20
C PHE A 11 1.43 2.94 -7.14
N ARG A 12 1.88 3.39 -8.32
CA ARG A 12 2.24 2.51 -9.45
C ARG A 12 1.13 1.51 -9.71
N GLU A 13 1.32 0.21 -9.48
CA GLU A 13 0.31 -0.84 -9.68
C GLU A 13 -0.25 -1.42 -8.38
N VAL A 14 -0.10 -0.69 -7.27
CA VAL A 14 -0.53 -1.13 -5.93
C VAL A 14 -1.71 -0.30 -5.44
N PRO A 15 -2.84 -0.93 -5.06
CA PRO A 15 -3.92 -0.22 -4.38
C PRO A 15 -3.51 0.15 -2.94
N LEU A 16 -3.73 1.41 -2.56
CA LEU A 16 -3.34 1.92 -1.24
C LEU A 16 -4.35 1.51 -0.17
N VAL A 17 -5.64 1.77 -0.39
CA VAL A 17 -6.75 1.32 0.46
C VAL A 17 -7.69 0.43 -0.34
N THR A 18 -7.86 -0.83 0.08
CA THR A 18 -8.80 -1.74 -0.58
C THR A 18 -10.24 -1.48 -0.14
N GLU A 19 -11.23 -1.89 -0.95
CA GLU A 19 -12.65 -1.82 -0.54
C GLU A 19 -12.89 -2.49 0.81
N LYS A 20 -12.28 -3.66 1.04
CA LYS A 20 -12.40 -4.38 2.32
C LYS A 20 -11.80 -3.63 3.50
N SER A 21 -10.75 -2.84 3.29
CA SER A 21 -10.15 -2.04 4.38
C SER A 21 -11.02 -0.80 4.68
N ARG A 22 -11.69 -0.22 3.67
CA ARG A 22 -12.61 0.91 3.88
C ARG A 22 -13.77 0.57 4.83
N ASP A 23 -14.21 -0.68 4.84
CA ASP A 23 -15.27 -1.14 5.77
C ASP A 23 -14.89 -1.00 7.27
N TYR A 24 -13.60 -0.87 7.59
CA TYR A 24 -13.09 -0.76 8.97
C TYR A 24 -12.59 0.65 9.32
N LEU A 25 -12.55 1.57 8.35
CA LEU A 25 -11.95 2.89 8.51
C LEU A 25 -13.03 3.97 8.53
N ASN A 26 -12.92 4.90 9.47
CA ASN A 26 -13.66 6.15 9.35
C ASN A 26 -12.97 7.07 8.31
N PRO A 27 -13.63 8.16 7.84
CA PRO A 27 -13.07 9.01 6.78
C PRO A 27 -11.69 9.61 7.08
N ARG A 28 -11.39 9.93 8.34
CA ARG A 28 -10.06 10.42 8.73
C ARG A 28 -9.03 9.31 8.66
N GLN A 29 -9.36 8.14 9.21
CA GLN A 29 -8.48 6.97 9.18
C GLN A 29 -8.21 6.50 7.74
N GLU A 30 -9.17 6.63 6.82
CA GLU A 30 -8.95 6.30 5.41
C GLU A 30 -7.86 7.17 4.79
N VAL A 31 -7.87 8.48 5.07
CA VAL A 31 -6.82 9.40 4.59
C VAL A 31 -5.47 9.04 5.22
N ASP A 32 -5.41 8.91 6.55
CA ASP A 32 -4.18 8.60 7.26
C ASP A 32 -3.58 7.25 6.81
N TYR A 33 -4.44 6.24 6.64
CA TYR A 33 -4.04 4.91 6.17
C TYR A 33 -3.54 4.96 4.72
N ARG A 34 -4.20 5.70 3.84
CA ARG A 34 -3.77 5.86 2.44
C ARG A 34 -2.39 6.49 2.35
N GLU A 35 -2.13 7.56 3.10
CA GLU A 35 -0.82 8.23 3.13
C GLU A 35 0.26 7.31 3.67
N PHE A 36 0.01 6.62 4.79
CA PHE A 36 0.92 5.61 5.32
C PHE A 36 1.26 4.52 4.28
N ARG A 37 0.23 3.99 3.62
CA ARG A 37 0.39 2.95 2.58
C ARG A 37 1.18 3.45 1.39
N ARG A 38 1.04 4.73 1.03
CA ARG A 38 1.80 5.37 -0.05
C ARG A 38 3.28 5.46 0.31
N SER A 39 3.60 5.97 1.49
CA SER A 39 4.99 6.05 1.97
C SER A 39 5.63 4.66 2.09
N LEU A 40 4.88 3.66 2.55
CA LEU A 40 5.38 2.28 2.60
C LEU A 40 5.66 1.71 1.20
N ALA A 41 4.75 1.91 0.24
CA ALA A 41 4.97 1.46 -1.14
C ALA A 41 6.21 2.12 -1.74
N GLU A 42 6.33 3.44 -1.59
CA GLU A 42 7.47 4.22 -2.08
C GLU A 42 8.77 3.70 -1.48
N TYR A 43 8.86 3.56 -0.15
CA TYR A 43 10.01 2.98 0.53
C TYR A 43 10.39 1.59 -0.01
N LEU A 44 9.40 0.70 -0.16
CA LEU A 44 9.64 -0.65 -0.70
C LEU A 44 10.18 -0.61 -2.14
N TYR A 45 9.79 0.39 -2.94
CA TYR A 45 10.25 0.55 -4.31
C TYR A 45 11.60 1.25 -4.45
N THR A 46 12.00 2.07 -3.47
CA THR A 46 13.24 2.86 -3.55
C THR A 46 14.39 2.18 -2.83
N GLU A 47 14.17 1.71 -1.59
CA GLU A 47 15.28 1.31 -0.71
C GLU A 47 14.97 0.12 0.20
N GLY A 48 13.74 -0.40 0.18
CA GLY A 48 13.30 -1.40 1.13
C GLY A 48 14.03 -2.76 1.07
N LYS A 49 14.74 -3.07 -0.02
CA LYS A 49 15.48 -4.34 -0.18
C LYS A 49 16.88 -4.26 0.43
N ASP A 50 17.60 -3.19 0.14
CA ASP A 50 18.93 -2.90 0.69
C ASP A 50 19.04 -1.37 0.91
N PRO A 51 18.70 -0.88 2.11
CA PRO A 51 18.72 0.56 2.40
C PRO A 51 20.10 1.19 2.29
N ASP A 52 21.16 0.45 2.62
CA ASP A 52 22.54 0.94 2.55
C ASP A 52 22.97 1.21 1.10
N LYS A 53 22.32 0.55 0.14
CA LYS A 53 22.55 0.73 -1.31
C LYS A 53 21.43 1.48 -2.03
N ILE A 54 20.39 1.92 -1.32
CA ILE A 54 19.17 2.50 -1.91
C ILE A 54 18.62 1.56 -3.01
N GLU A 55 18.46 0.28 -2.66
CA GLU A 55 17.90 -0.73 -3.56
C GLU A 55 16.48 -1.11 -3.12
N GLY A 56 15.52 -0.94 -4.02
CA GLY A 56 14.13 -1.35 -3.82
C GLY A 56 13.84 -2.80 -4.20
N TYR A 57 12.67 -3.27 -3.83
CA TYR A 57 12.12 -4.56 -4.22
C TYR A 57 11.50 -4.52 -5.63
N SER A 58 11.37 -5.71 -6.25
CA SER A 58 10.65 -5.87 -7.51
C SER A 58 9.14 -5.67 -7.35
N ASP A 59 8.45 -5.34 -8.45
CA ASP A 59 6.99 -5.13 -8.46
C ASP A 59 6.20 -6.27 -7.81
N ILE A 60 6.59 -7.51 -8.07
CA ILE A 60 5.91 -8.71 -7.54
C ILE A 60 6.03 -8.75 -6.02
N VAL A 61 7.22 -8.46 -5.49
CA VAL A 61 7.47 -8.45 -4.05
C VAL A 61 6.69 -7.30 -3.40
N VAL A 62 6.74 -6.09 -3.95
CA VAL A 62 5.99 -4.94 -3.39
C VAL A 62 4.48 -5.22 -3.40
N LYS A 63 3.90 -5.71 -4.51
CA LYS A 63 2.47 -6.07 -4.59
C LYS A 63 2.07 -7.11 -3.55
N THR A 64 2.89 -8.14 -3.36
CA THR A 64 2.64 -9.22 -2.40
C THR A 64 2.72 -8.70 -0.96
N THR A 65 3.77 -7.94 -0.63
CA THR A 65 3.94 -7.31 0.69
C THR A 65 2.78 -6.38 1.00
N MET A 66 2.45 -5.48 0.07
CA MET A 66 1.35 -4.53 0.24
C MET A 66 0.00 -5.25 0.42
N SER A 67 -0.26 -6.34 -0.31
CA SER A 67 -1.49 -7.12 -0.13
C SER A 67 -1.56 -7.79 1.24
N ARG A 68 -0.45 -8.36 1.73
CA ARG A 68 -0.39 -9.02 3.05
C ARG A 68 -0.51 -8.02 4.20
N SER A 69 0.20 -6.91 4.11
CA SER A 69 0.10 -5.84 5.10
C SER A 69 -1.31 -5.27 5.18
N ASP A 70 -2.03 -5.15 4.06
CA ASP A 70 -3.42 -4.67 4.07
C ASP A 70 -4.37 -5.62 4.81
N ILE A 71 -4.14 -6.93 4.70
CA ILE A 71 -4.91 -7.91 5.50
C ILE A 71 -4.55 -7.78 6.98
N PHE A 72 -3.27 -7.65 7.31
CA PHE A 72 -2.81 -7.52 8.70
C PHE A 72 -3.40 -6.29 9.40
N PHE A 73 -3.34 -5.11 8.77
CA PHE A 73 -3.82 -3.86 9.37
C PHE A 73 -5.33 -3.78 9.59
N ARG A 74 -6.13 -4.70 9.05
CA ARG A 74 -7.58 -4.75 9.36
C ARG A 74 -7.89 -5.32 10.75
N TYR A 75 -6.92 -5.99 11.37
CA TYR A 75 -7.15 -6.76 12.60
C TYR A 75 -6.28 -6.32 13.79
N VAL A 76 -5.56 -5.19 13.66
CA VAL A 76 -4.71 -4.58 14.69
C VAL A 76 -5.16 -3.15 14.92
#